data_AF-A0A7H8HAP5-F1
#
_entry.id   AF-A0A7H8HAP5-F1
#
_cell.length_a   1.000
_cell.length_b   1.000
_cell.length_c   1.000
_cell.angle_alpha   90.00
_cell.angle_beta   90.00
_cell.angle_gamma   90.00
#
_symmetry.space_group_name_H-M   'P 1'
#
loop_
_entity.id
_entity.type
_entity.pdbx_description
1 polymer ?
#
loop_
_entity_poly.entity_id
_entity_poly.type
_entity_poly.pdbx_seq_one_letter_code
_entity_poly.pdbx_strand_id
1 'polypeptide(L)'
;MSTVTPFAVLAVIGAVSGSVTAWLLLRRDRPAEVLTPAAPPEPVPGEVAARLLADERTARLAELTTLAERADGDPELRQECVDRILDRFRSGWPDSVAWQAELWRLLLPHLRPGAPRFWPGMDVELDHLVLHAVDLRGCEVRDARFHGVRFADDARFGDARFTGLVSFQGSCFARHAFFGGARFGTGADFENATFTGTADFAGVTAAGPVWFDHARFSARTDFTSAAFGDEVSFEATGFAGRTLFSGSRFAAGVLFTRARFSGPADFTGATAAGFDFTGARVRTDARVVRTWPPGWAPGEPQPPRWAGFTRA
;
A
#
# COMPACT_ATOMS: atom_id res chain seq x y z
N MET A 1 -5.64 31.95 65.51
CA MET A 1 -4.54 31.48 66.38
C MET A 1 -4.66 29.98 66.52
N SER A 2 -3.77 29.25 65.86
CA SER A 2 -3.22 27.95 66.28
C SER A 2 -2.14 27.59 65.26
N THR A 3 -0.91 27.69 65.71
CA THR A 3 0.33 27.31 65.03
C THR A 3 0.45 25.80 64.94
N VAL A 4 0.70 25.24 63.76
CA VAL A 4 1.40 23.95 63.62
C VAL A 4 2.29 23.99 62.38
N THR A 5 3.60 23.91 62.60
CA THR A 5 4.62 23.41 61.67
C THR A 5 5.24 22.16 62.33
N PRO A 6 6.05 21.33 61.65
CA PRO A 6 5.99 20.75 60.31
C PRO A 6 6.05 19.20 60.38
N PHE A 7 5.91 18.46 59.27
CA PHE A 7 6.49 17.11 59.19
C PHE A 7 6.96 16.81 57.77
N ALA A 8 8.24 16.46 57.67
CA ALA A 8 8.80 15.71 56.55
C ALA A 8 8.71 14.22 56.88
N VAL A 9 8.35 13.39 55.90
CA VAL A 9 8.67 11.96 55.91
C VAL A 9 9.32 11.63 54.57
N LEU A 10 10.48 11.00 54.67
CA LEU A 10 11.31 10.46 53.59
C LEU A 10 11.06 8.95 53.48
N ALA A 11 11.41 8.40 52.31
CA ALA A 11 11.68 6.98 51.97
C ALA A 11 10.54 6.18 51.33
N VAL A 12 10.75 5.28 50.36
CA VAL A 12 11.90 4.91 49.50
C VAL A 12 11.30 4.24 48.24
N ILE A 13 12.11 4.30 47.19
CA ILE A 13 12.01 3.76 45.82
C ILE A 13 11.60 2.27 45.74
N GLY A 14 10.73 1.98 44.77
CA GLY A 14 10.64 0.68 44.08
C GLY A 14 10.48 0.93 42.58
N ALA A 15 11.45 0.48 41.79
CA ALA A 15 11.61 0.82 40.37
C ALA A 15 10.89 -0.18 39.43
N VAL A 16 10.24 0.34 38.38
CA VAL A 16 10.16 -0.30 37.05
C VAL A 16 10.14 0.81 35.98
N SER A 17 11.18 0.83 35.14
CA SER A 17 11.25 1.38 33.75
C SER A 17 10.53 2.71 33.49
N GLY A 18 11.18 3.87 33.45
CA GLY A 18 12.18 4.20 32.43
C GLY A 18 11.62 5.28 31.49
N SER A 19 12.00 6.54 31.76
CA SER A 19 11.84 7.77 30.95
C SER A 19 10.55 8.58 31.14
N VAL A 20 10.62 9.70 31.86
CA VAL A 20 10.57 11.08 31.31
C VAL A 20 11.14 12.02 32.37
N THR A 21 12.22 12.76 32.07
CA THR A 21 12.59 13.94 32.88
C THR A 21 12.56 15.15 31.97
N ALA A 22 11.51 15.96 32.09
CA ALA A 22 11.49 17.31 31.56
C ALA A 22 12.21 18.24 32.54
N TRP A 23 13.14 19.05 32.05
CA TRP A 23 13.77 20.11 32.83
C TRP A 23 12.95 21.39 32.70
N LEU A 24 12.56 21.99 33.84
CA LEU A 24 11.99 23.34 33.87
C LEU A 24 12.98 24.30 34.55
N LEU A 25 13.29 25.40 33.88
CA LEU A 25 14.02 26.54 34.43
C LEU A 25 13.09 27.37 35.33
N LEU A 26 13.47 27.53 36.60
CA LEU A 26 12.78 28.41 37.54
C LEU A 26 13.11 29.88 37.21
N ARG A 27 12.09 30.66 36.84
CA ARG A 27 12.11 32.13 36.97
C ARG A 27 11.14 32.55 38.06
N ARG A 28 11.64 33.41 38.94
CA ARG A 28 10.92 34.00 40.07
C ARG A 28 10.44 35.38 39.61
N ASP A 29 9.18 35.51 39.24
CA ASP A 29 8.36 36.69 39.55
C ASP A 29 6.94 36.59 38.96
N ARG A 30 5.98 36.90 39.83
CA ARG A 30 4.51 36.95 39.71
C ARG A 30 3.75 35.68 40.12
N PRO A 31 2.79 35.78 41.06
CA PRO A 31 1.81 34.72 41.26
C PRO A 31 0.94 34.65 40.00
N ALA A 32 1.05 33.56 39.25
CA ALA A 32 0.07 33.23 38.23
C ALA A 32 -1.25 32.96 38.94
N GLU A 33 -2.29 33.70 38.57
CA GLU A 33 -3.66 33.37 38.92
C GLU A 33 -3.94 31.98 38.32
N VAL A 34 -3.95 30.96 39.18
CA VAL A 34 -4.26 29.59 38.76
C VAL A 34 -5.75 29.56 38.46
N LEU A 35 -6.10 29.82 37.19
CA LEU A 35 -7.34 29.31 36.63
C LEU A 35 -7.25 27.79 36.75
N THR A 36 -7.83 27.22 37.80
CA THR A 36 -8.17 25.80 37.83
C THR A 36 -8.93 25.51 36.54
N PRO A 37 -8.41 24.64 35.66
CA PRO A 37 -9.19 24.18 34.52
C PRO A 37 -10.50 23.65 35.08
N ALA A 38 -11.63 24.00 34.47
CA ALA A 38 -12.89 23.36 34.78
C ALA A 38 -12.66 21.84 34.80
N ALA A 39 -13.21 21.16 35.81
CA ALA A 39 -13.10 19.72 35.92
C ALA A 39 -13.38 19.10 34.54
N PRO A 40 -12.51 18.18 34.04
CA PRO A 40 -12.74 17.57 32.74
C PRO A 40 -14.18 17.04 32.72
N PRO A 41 -14.94 17.28 31.65
CA PRO A 41 -16.33 16.84 31.58
C PRO A 41 -16.39 15.36 31.94
N GLU A 42 -17.38 14.96 32.73
CA GLU A 42 -17.52 13.57 33.14
C GLU A 42 -17.46 12.67 31.90
N PRO A 43 -16.65 11.59 31.94
CA PRO A 43 -16.51 10.71 30.79
C PRO A 43 -17.89 10.17 30.43
N VAL A 44 -18.30 10.41 29.18
CA VAL A 44 -19.55 9.87 28.65
C VAL A 44 -19.52 8.36 28.84
N PRO A 45 -20.56 7.74 29.43
CA PRO A 45 -20.61 6.29 29.59
C PRO A 45 -20.37 5.60 28.24
N GLY A 46 -19.55 4.54 28.23
CA GLY A 46 -19.08 3.92 26.99
C GLY A 46 -20.20 3.50 26.03
N GLU A 47 -21.35 3.08 26.55
CA GLU A 47 -22.54 2.74 25.75
C GLU A 47 -23.16 3.96 25.05
N VAL A 48 -23.18 5.12 25.71
CA VAL A 48 -23.70 6.37 25.14
C VAL A 48 -22.76 6.88 24.05
N ALA A 49 -21.45 6.84 24.30
CA ALA A 49 -20.44 7.20 23.29
C ALA A 49 -20.52 6.29 22.06
N ALA A 50 -20.68 4.97 22.26
CA ALA A 50 -20.83 4.02 21.16
C ALA A 50 -22.12 4.27 20.34
N ARG A 51 -23.24 4.59 21.00
CA ARG A 51 -24.49 4.95 20.32
C ARG A 51 -24.37 6.23 19.52
N LEU A 52 -23.77 7.28 20.08
CA LEU A 52 -23.56 8.55 19.36
C LEU A 52 -22.70 8.36 18.11
N LEU A 53 -21.63 7.58 18.20
CA LEU A 53 -20.79 7.24 17.05
C LEU A 53 -21.56 6.44 15.99
N ALA A 54 -22.41 5.50 16.41
CA ALA A 54 -23.25 4.72 15.49
C ALA A 54 -24.30 5.59 14.78
N ASP A 55 -24.93 6.53 15.49
CA ASP A 55 -25.90 7.47 14.95
C ASP A 55 -25.23 8.43 13.95
N GLU A 56 -24.05 8.97 14.28
CA GLU A 56 -23.27 9.84 13.38
C GLU A 56 -22.82 9.08 12.12
N ARG A 57 -22.38 7.82 12.27
CA ARG A 57 -22.03 6.96 11.13
C ARG A 57 -23.21 6.75 10.19
N THR A 58 -24.38 6.48 10.76
CA THR A 58 -25.61 6.24 10.01
C THR A 58 -26.05 7.50 9.26
N ALA A 59 -25.99 8.66 9.91
CA ALA A 59 -26.30 9.94 9.29
C ALA A 59 -25.36 10.23 8.10
N ARG A 60 -24.05 10.04 8.27
CA ARG A 60 -23.07 10.25 7.20
C ARG A 60 -23.26 9.30 6.02
N LEU A 61 -23.58 8.03 6.26
CA LEU A 61 -23.91 7.09 5.18
C LEU A 61 -25.19 7.49 4.46
N ALA A 62 -26.21 7.95 5.16
CA ALA A 62 -27.45 8.43 4.55
C ALA A 62 -27.21 9.64 3.65
N GLU A 63 -26.36 10.58 4.07
CA GLU A 63 -25.95 11.73 3.25
C GLU A 63 -25.24 11.29 1.96
N LEU A 64 -24.25 10.39 2.07
CA LEU A 64 -23.52 9.88 0.90
C LEU A 64 -24.42 9.07 -0.03
N THR A 65 -25.33 8.28 0.52
CA THR A 65 -26.30 7.49 -0.26
C THR A 65 -27.24 8.41 -1.04
N THR A 66 -27.76 9.46 -0.38
CA THR A 66 -28.61 10.47 -1.03
C THR A 66 -27.87 11.18 -2.16
N LEU A 67 -26.57 11.46 -1.97
CA LEU A 67 -25.74 12.03 -3.03
C LEU A 67 -25.53 11.05 -4.19
N ALA A 68 -25.27 9.77 -3.90
CA ALA A 68 -25.09 8.74 -4.93
C ALA A 68 -26.36 8.55 -5.76
N GLU A 69 -27.53 8.54 -5.13
CA GLU A 69 -28.83 8.47 -5.82
C GLU A 69 -29.06 9.65 -6.77
N ARG A 70 -28.61 10.86 -6.40
CA ARG A 70 -28.65 12.02 -7.30
C ARG A 70 -27.66 11.87 -8.45
N ALA A 71 -26.44 11.42 -8.16
CA ALA A 71 -25.39 11.21 -9.16
C ALA A 71 -25.69 10.08 -10.16
N ASP A 72 -26.58 9.14 -9.81
CA ASP A 72 -27.09 8.16 -10.76
C ASP A 72 -27.78 8.84 -11.96
N GLY A 73 -28.57 9.89 -11.70
CA GLY A 73 -29.28 10.67 -12.71
C GLY A 73 -28.50 11.83 -13.32
N ASP A 74 -27.40 12.25 -12.68
CA ASP A 74 -26.61 13.43 -13.08
C ASP A 74 -25.11 13.09 -13.18
N PRO A 75 -24.58 12.90 -14.42
CA PRO A 75 -23.18 12.60 -14.64
C PRO A 75 -22.20 13.62 -14.08
N GLU A 76 -22.58 14.89 -13.96
CA GLU A 76 -21.70 15.96 -13.46
C GLU A 76 -21.39 15.79 -11.96
N LEU A 77 -22.28 15.12 -11.22
CA LEU A 77 -22.14 14.88 -9.79
C LEU A 77 -21.36 13.60 -9.45
N ARG A 78 -21.07 12.74 -10.43
CA ARG A 78 -20.52 11.40 -10.17
C ARG A 78 -19.13 11.45 -9.56
N GLN A 79 -18.21 12.23 -10.14
CA GLN A 79 -16.86 12.36 -9.59
C GLN A 79 -16.90 13.06 -8.22
N GLU A 80 -17.72 14.10 -8.04
CA GLU A 80 -17.88 14.74 -6.74
C GLU A 80 -18.39 13.75 -5.67
N CYS A 81 -19.33 12.88 -6.04
CA CYS A 81 -19.81 11.82 -5.16
C CYS A 81 -18.70 10.84 -4.77
N VAL A 82 -17.93 10.36 -5.76
CA VAL A 82 -16.77 9.50 -5.53
C VAL A 82 -15.78 10.19 -4.59
N ASP A 83 -15.39 11.43 -4.87
CA ASP A 83 -14.43 12.19 -4.08
C ASP A 83 -14.88 12.37 -2.63
N ARG A 84 -16.17 12.66 -2.41
CA ARG A 84 -16.74 12.77 -1.05
C ARG A 84 -16.76 11.43 -0.31
N ILE A 85 -16.98 10.32 -1.00
CA ILE A 85 -16.86 8.98 -0.40
C ILE A 85 -15.39 8.72 -0.02
N LEU A 86 -14.45 9.01 -0.93
CA LEU A 86 -13.02 8.82 -0.71
C LEU A 86 -12.48 9.69 0.43
N ASP A 87 -12.97 10.92 0.57
CA ASP A 87 -12.65 11.79 1.72
C ASP A 87 -13.00 11.13 3.06
N ARG A 88 -14.06 10.32 3.12
CA ARG A 88 -14.44 9.63 4.36
C ARG A 88 -13.48 8.53 4.78
N PHE A 89 -12.66 7.97 3.87
CA PHE A 89 -11.59 7.05 4.25
C PHE A 89 -10.53 7.71 5.13
N ARG A 90 -10.36 9.04 5.01
CA ARG A 90 -9.37 9.83 5.75
C ARG A 90 -9.85 10.21 7.16
N SER A 91 -11.13 9.97 7.47
CA SER A 91 -11.68 10.27 8.79
C SER A 91 -11.25 9.21 9.81
N GLY A 92 -10.48 9.62 10.83
CA GLY A 92 -9.87 8.73 11.84
C GLY A 92 -10.87 8.16 12.84
N TRP A 93 -11.73 7.25 12.40
CA TRP A 93 -12.71 6.57 13.26
C TRP A 93 -12.09 5.44 14.10
N PRO A 94 -12.60 5.20 15.32
CA PRO A 94 -12.10 4.14 16.21
C PRO A 94 -12.20 2.72 15.60
N ASP A 95 -13.19 2.47 14.75
CA ASP A 95 -13.35 1.20 14.01
C ASP A 95 -13.20 1.45 12.50
N SER A 96 -11.97 1.79 12.10
CA SER A 96 -11.64 2.13 10.71
C SER A 96 -11.89 0.98 9.73
N VAL A 97 -11.82 -0.28 10.17
CA VAL A 97 -12.02 -1.45 9.31
C VAL A 97 -13.49 -1.59 8.91
N ALA A 98 -14.41 -1.62 9.88
CA ALA A 98 -15.84 -1.72 9.58
C ALA A 98 -16.32 -0.50 8.80
N TRP A 99 -15.78 0.68 9.11
CA TRP A 99 -16.10 1.91 8.38
C TRP A 99 -15.66 1.85 6.91
N GLN A 100 -14.42 1.43 6.64
CA GLN A 100 -13.94 1.26 5.26
C GLN A 100 -14.78 0.24 4.48
N ALA A 101 -15.24 -0.84 5.14
CA ALA A 101 -16.08 -1.84 4.49
C ALA A 101 -17.41 -1.26 3.98
N GLU A 102 -18.05 -0.38 4.76
CA GLU A 102 -19.28 0.30 4.33
C GLU A 102 -19.03 1.29 3.17
N LEU A 103 -17.92 2.04 3.23
CA LEU A 103 -17.56 2.97 2.15
C LEU A 103 -17.25 2.22 0.84
N TRP A 104 -16.53 1.09 0.91
CA TRP A 104 -16.32 0.23 -0.26
C TRP A 104 -17.63 -0.34 -0.79
N ARG A 105 -18.52 -0.78 0.10
CA ARG A 105 -19.84 -1.31 -0.30
C ARG A 105 -20.67 -0.27 -1.06
N LEU A 106 -20.56 1.01 -0.69
CA LEU A 106 -21.20 2.11 -1.38
C LEU A 106 -20.53 2.42 -2.73
N LEU A 107 -19.20 2.46 -2.78
CA LEU A 107 -18.45 2.87 -3.97
C LEU A 107 -18.38 1.80 -5.07
N LEU A 108 -18.12 0.53 -4.71
CA LEU A 108 -17.81 -0.54 -5.67
C LEU A 108 -18.90 -0.79 -6.74
N PRO A 109 -20.21 -0.72 -6.45
CA PRO A 109 -21.24 -0.85 -7.49
C PRO A 109 -21.12 0.17 -8.62
N HIS A 110 -20.57 1.36 -8.33
CA HIS A 110 -20.39 2.43 -9.30
C HIS A 110 -19.14 2.25 -10.16
N LEU A 111 -18.20 1.39 -9.75
CA LEU A 111 -16.96 1.15 -10.49
C LEU A 111 -16.99 -0.15 -11.31
N ARG A 112 -18.03 -0.98 -11.21
CA ARG A 112 -18.08 -2.29 -11.91
C ARG A 112 -18.89 -2.23 -13.20
N PRO A 113 -18.26 -2.39 -14.38
CA PRO A 113 -18.98 -2.55 -15.63
C PRO A 113 -20.02 -3.68 -15.53
N GLY A 114 -21.23 -3.43 -16.02
CA GLY A 114 -22.35 -4.37 -15.95
C GLY A 114 -23.21 -4.26 -14.68
N ALA A 115 -22.78 -3.49 -13.68
CA ALA A 115 -23.67 -3.08 -12.59
C ALA A 115 -24.71 -2.06 -13.10
N PRO A 116 -25.96 -2.05 -12.59
CA PRO A 116 -27.00 -1.13 -13.05
C PRO A 116 -26.65 0.37 -12.90
N ARG A 117 -25.72 0.69 -12.00
CA ARG A 117 -25.32 2.06 -11.63
C ARG A 117 -23.84 2.31 -11.89
N PHE A 118 -23.28 1.66 -12.91
CA PHE A 118 -21.88 1.86 -13.30
C PHE A 118 -21.64 3.30 -13.80
N TRP A 119 -20.60 3.93 -13.28
CA TRP A 119 -20.15 5.27 -13.65
C TRP A 119 -18.80 5.16 -14.37
N PRO A 120 -18.76 5.30 -15.71
CA PRO A 120 -17.50 5.22 -16.45
C PRO A 120 -16.64 6.45 -16.20
N GLY A 121 -15.32 6.27 -16.26
CA GLY A 121 -14.37 7.40 -16.23
C GLY A 121 -14.09 7.99 -14.85
N MET A 122 -14.45 7.28 -13.77
CA MET A 122 -14.24 7.74 -12.39
C MET A 122 -12.78 7.58 -11.95
N ASP A 123 -12.29 8.55 -11.18
CA ASP A 123 -10.96 8.54 -10.58
C ASP A 123 -11.03 8.10 -9.11
N VAL A 124 -10.01 7.36 -8.65
CA VAL A 124 -9.90 6.89 -7.27
C VAL A 124 -8.55 7.30 -6.69
N GLU A 125 -8.55 8.29 -5.79
CA GLU A 125 -7.34 8.79 -5.13
C GLU A 125 -7.37 8.57 -3.61
N LEU A 126 -6.50 7.68 -3.13
CA LEU A 126 -6.32 7.36 -1.71
C LEU A 126 -4.83 7.23 -1.40
N ASP A 127 -4.22 8.29 -0.86
CA ASP A 127 -2.78 8.32 -0.56
C ASP A 127 -2.49 8.19 0.94
N HIS A 128 -1.39 7.53 1.28
CA HIS A 128 -0.84 7.45 2.64
C HIS A 128 -1.79 6.88 3.71
N LEU A 129 -2.71 6.00 3.30
CA LEU A 129 -3.68 5.35 4.18
C LEU A 129 -3.31 3.89 4.46
N VAL A 130 -3.86 3.37 5.56
CA VAL A 130 -3.99 1.93 5.77
C VAL A 130 -5.35 1.50 5.25
N LEU A 131 -5.36 0.74 4.15
CA LEU A 131 -6.59 0.25 3.53
C LEU A 131 -6.81 -1.22 3.86
N HIS A 132 -8.06 -1.53 4.18
CA HIS A 132 -8.55 -2.86 4.52
C HIS A 132 -9.49 -3.38 3.43
N ALA A 133 -9.43 -4.69 3.19
CA ALA A 133 -10.34 -5.43 2.30
C ALA A 133 -10.58 -4.79 0.90
N VAL A 134 -9.55 -4.22 0.26
CA VAL A 134 -9.68 -3.60 -1.07
C VAL A 134 -9.98 -4.65 -2.14
N ASP A 135 -11.11 -4.49 -2.82
CA ASP A 135 -11.60 -5.42 -3.86
C ASP A 135 -12.11 -4.68 -5.12
N LEU A 136 -11.17 -4.29 -5.97
CA LEU A 136 -11.42 -3.70 -7.29
C LEU A 136 -11.51 -4.75 -8.40
N ARG A 137 -11.78 -6.03 -8.08
CA ARG A 137 -11.91 -7.05 -9.12
C ARG A 137 -12.98 -6.67 -10.13
N GLY A 138 -12.63 -6.80 -11.41
CA GLY A 138 -13.50 -6.46 -12.53
C GLY A 138 -14.00 -5.01 -12.55
N CYS A 139 -13.40 -4.10 -11.76
CA CYS A 139 -13.78 -2.69 -11.78
C CYS A 139 -13.10 -1.97 -12.95
N GLU A 140 -13.73 -0.91 -13.45
CA GLU A 140 -13.14 0.06 -14.36
C GLU A 140 -12.94 1.39 -13.63
N VAL A 141 -11.71 1.89 -13.66
CA VAL A 141 -11.30 3.16 -13.08
C VAL A 141 -10.50 3.91 -14.14
N ARG A 142 -10.65 5.23 -14.23
CA ARG A 142 -9.83 6.05 -15.12
C ARG A 142 -8.45 6.24 -14.51
N ASP A 143 -8.30 7.17 -13.58
CA ASP A 143 -7.04 7.37 -12.87
C ASP A 143 -7.13 6.80 -11.45
N ALA A 144 -6.08 6.12 -10.99
CA ALA A 144 -6.05 5.50 -9.68
C ALA A 144 -4.74 5.79 -8.95
N ARG A 145 -4.82 6.40 -7.76
CA ARG A 145 -3.63 6.75 -6.97
C ARG A 145 -3.70 6.11 -5.58
N PHE A 146 -2.67 5.32 -5.29
CA PHE A 146 -2.45 4.64 -4.01
C PHE A 146 -1.02 4.88 -3.50
N HIS A 147 -0.54 6.12 -3.53
CA HIS A 147 0.85 6.42 -3.14
C HIS A 147 1.05 6.17 -1.64
N GLY A 148 2.09 5.42 -1.30
CA GLY A 148 2.44 5.14 0.10
C GLY A 148 1.33 4.44 0.90
N VAL A 149 0.36 3.81 0.23
CA VAL A 149 -0.72 3.08 0.89
C VAL A 149 -0.20 1.77 1.47
N ARG A 150 -0.66 1.43 2.68
CA ARG A 150 -0.52 0.09 3.24
C ARG A 150 -1.82 -0.68 3.05
N PHE A 151 -1.83 -1.66 2.16
CA PHE A 151 -2.90 -2.64 2.06
C PHE A 151 -2.69 -3.69 3.17
N ALA A 152 -3.49 -3.62 4.23
CA ALA A 152 -3.33 -4.45 5.42
C ALA A 152 -3.80 -5.90 5.19
N ASP A 153 -4.77 -6.08 4.31
CA ASP A 153 -5.36 -7.37 3.93
C ASP A 153 -4.94 -7.78 2.50
N ASP A 154 -5.55 -8.84 1.98
CA ASP A 154 -5.40 -9.19 0.56
C ASP A 154 -5.97 -8.05 -0.31
N ALA A 155 -5.14 -7.52 -1.20
CA ALA A 155 -5.54 -6.48 -2.15
C ALA A 155 -5.88 -7.12 -3.49
N ARG A 156 -7.12 -6.94 -3.96
CA ARG A 156 -7.64 -7.63 -5.16
C ARG A 156 -7.96 -6.62 -6.27
N PHE A 157 -7.24 -6.76 -7.37
CA PHE A 157 -7.35 -5.98 -8.62
C PHE A 157 -7.49 -6.89 -9.84
N GLY A 158 -7.81 -8.17 -9.64
CA GLY A 158 -7.93 -9.13 -10.74
C GLY A 158 -8.98 -8.71 -11.76
N ASP A 159 -8.64 -8.78 -13.05
CA ASP A 159 -9.46 -8.30 -14.17
C ASP A 159 -9.88 -6.82 -14.08
N ALA A 160 -9.28 -6.02 -13.19
CA ALA A 160 -9.53 -4.58 -13.13
C ALA A 160 -9.00 -3.89 -14.39
N ARG A 161 -9.72 -2.87 -14.84
CA ARG A 161 -9.37 -2.05 -16.01
C ARG A 161 -9.07 -0.62 -15.57
N PHE A 162 -7.80 -0.24 -15.66
CA PHE A 162 -7.36 1.13 -15.47
C PHE A 162 -7.22 1.77 -16.85
N THR A 163 -8.09 2.71 -17.19
CA THR A 163 -8.07 3.34 -18.53
C THR A 163 -7.10 4.52 -18.62
N GLY A 164 -6.83 5.16 -17.49
CA GLY A 164 -5.78 6.15 -17.28
C GLY A 164 -4.63 5.61 -16.42
N LEU A 165 -3.90 6.52 -15.79
CA LEU A 165 -2.67 6.18 -15.06
C LEU A 165 -3.02 5.59 -13.70
N VAL A 166 -2.35 4.49 -13.34
CA VAL A 166 -2.39 3.96 -11.99
C VAL A 166 -1.03 4.06 -11.32
N SER A 167 -1.02 4.46 -10.05
CA SER A 167 0.19 4.44 -9.24
C SER A 167 -0.03 3.81 -7.89
N PHE A 168 0.88 2.89 -7.57
CA PHE A 168 1.09 2.22 -6.30
C PHE A 168 2.47 2.58 -5.72
N GLN A 169 3.05 3.70 -6.14
CA GLN A 169 4.38 4.14 -5.74
C GLN A 169 4.55 4.11 -4.22
N GLY A 170 5.60 3.46 -3.73
CA GLY A 170 5.93 3.35 -2.31
C GLY A 170 4.90 2.62 -1.45
N SER A 171 3.90 1.97 -2.06
CA SER A 171 2.87 1.22 -1.33
C SER A 171 3.42 -0.07 -0.72
N CYS A 172 2.71 -0.60 0.27
CA CYS A 172 3.02 -1.84 0.96
C CYS A 172 1.81 -2.77 0.93
N PHE A 173 1.95 -3.89 0.21
CA PHE A 173 0.99 -4.98 0.23
C PHE A 173 1.40 -5.96 1.33
N ALA A 174 0.75 -5.85 2.50
CA ALA A 174 1.15 -6.56 3.72
C ALA A 174 0.77 -8.05 3.70
N ARG A 175 -0.14 -8.45 2.80
CA ARG A 175 -0.52 -9.84 2.54
C ARG A 175 -0.36 -10.16 1.05
N HIS A 176 -1.38 -10.74 0.41
CA HIS A 176 -1.34 -11.08 -1.00
C HIS A 176 -1.83 -9.92 -1.87
N ALA A 177 -1.21 -9.72 -3.03
CA ALA A 177 -1.64 -8.75 -4.03
C ALA A 177 -2.00 -9.48 -5.33
N PHE A 178 -3.25 -9.35 -5.75
CA PHE A 178 -3.80 -10.09 -6.89
C PHE A 178 -4.17 -9.13 -8.02
N PHE A 179 -3.33 -9.04 -9.04
CA PHE A 179 -3.51 -8.27 -10.27
C PHE A 179 -3.78 -9.16 -11.49
N GLY A 180 -3.97 -10.48 -11.32
CA GLY A 180 -4.16 -11.40 -12.43
C GLY A 180 -5.22 -10.93 -13.43
N GLY A 181 -4.87 -10.85 -14.72
CA GLY A 181 -5.75 -10.37 -15.78
C GLY A 181 -6.02 -8.86 -15.81
N ALA A 182 -5.44 -8.08 -14.89
CA ALA A 182 -5.62 -6.62 -14.87
C ALA A 182 -5.09 -5.96 -16.15
N ARG A 183 -5.68 -4.81 -16.50
CA ARG A 183 -5.38 -4.06 -17.72
C ARG A 183 -4.99 -2.63 -17.38
N PHE A 184 -3.78 -2.24 -17.79
CA PHE A 184 -3.24 -0.89 -17.60
C PHE A 184 -3.19 -0.16 -18.95
N GLY A 185 -4.10 0.80 -19.13
CA GLY A 185 -4.31 1.50 -20.40
C GLY A 185 -3.16 2.43 -20.78
N THR A 186 -2.73 3.30 -19.87
CA THR A 186 -1.63 4.26 -20.12
C THR A 186 -0.34 3.91 -19.40
N GLY A 187 -0.36 2.98 -18.45
CA GLY A 187 0.82 2.55 -17.69
C GLY A 187 0.51 2.31 -16.22
N ALA A 188 1.50 1.78 -15.49
CA ALA A 188 1.38 1.53 -14.06
C ALA A 188 2.71 1.75 -13.33
N ASP A 189 2.66 2.51 -12.24
CA ASP A 189 3.81 2.77 -11.38
C ASP A 189 3.73 1.92 -10.10
N PHE A 190 4.72 1.05 -9.90
CA PHE A 190 4.94 0.25 -8.69
C PHE A 190 6.32 0.54 -8.09
N GLU A 191 6.94 1.68 -8.42
CA GLU A 191 8.25 2.04 -7.90
C GLU A 191 8.25 2.05 -6.38
N ASN A 192 9.32 1.53 -5.78
CA ASN A 192 9.49 1.40 -4.33
C ASN A 192 8.38 0.60 -3.62
N ALA A 193 7.48 -0.07 -4.34
CA ALA A 193 6.42 -0.87 -3.74
C ALA A 193 7.00 -2.12 -3.05
N THR A 194 6.40 -2.51 -1.93
CA THR A 194 6.79 -3.71 -1.18
C THR A 194 5.64 -4.72 -1.18
N PHE A 195 5.91 -5.92 -1.68
CA PHE A 195 5.01 -7.07 -1.66
C PHE A 195 5.55 -8.09 -0.67
N THR A 196 4.89 -8.25 0.48
CA THR A 196 5.34 -9.19 1.52
C THR A 196 4.84 -10.60 1.25
N GLY A 197 3.59 -10.75 0.80
CA GLY A 197 3.01 -12.02 0.36
C GLY A 197 3.14 -12.23 -1.14
N THR A 198 2.40 -13.21 -1.65
CA THR A 198 2.33 -13.51 -3.09
C THR A 198 1.87 -12.29 -3.87
N ALA A 199 2.59 -11.96 -4.94
CA ALA A 199 2.19 -10.95 -5.91
C ALA A 199 1.88 -11.64 -7.25
N ASP A 200 0.62 -11.59 -7.65
CA ASP A 200 0.12 -12.25 -8.86
C ASP A 200 -0.20 -11.21 -9.93
N PHE A 201 0.58 -11.20 -11.00
CA PHE A 201 0.41 -10.40 -12.23
C PHE A 201 0.20 -11.33 -13.45
N ALA A 202 -0.26 -12.56 -13.24
CA ALA A 202 -0.44 -13.51 -14.34
C ALA A 202 -1.47 -12.98 -15.35
N GLY A 203 -1.13 -13.02 -16.64
CA GLY A 203 -2.00 -12.54 -17.71
C GLY A 203 -2.32 -11.05 -17.71
N VAL A 204 -1.59 -10.24 -16.91
CA VAL A 204 -1.71 -8.77 -16.97
C VAL A 204 -1.41 -8.26 -18.37
N THR A 205 -2.14 -7.23 -18.78
CA THR A 205 -1.85 -6.50 -20.02
C THR A 205 -1.59 -5.03 -19.71
N ALA A 206 -0.54 -4.46 -20.28
CA ALA A 206 -0.26 -3.03 -20.19
C ALA A 206 0.02 -2.47 -21.58
N ALA A 207 -0.66 -1.40 -21.98
CA ALA A 207 -0.41 -0.75 -23.27
C ALA A 207 0.63 0.37 -23.17
N GLY A 208 0.81 0.96 -21.98
CA GLY A 208 1.88 1.90 -21.68
C GLY A 208 2.93 1.34 -20.72
N PRO A 209 3.89 2.17 -20.27
CA PRO A 209 5.03 1.72 -19.49
C PRO A 209 4.64 1.20 -18.10
N VAL A 210 5.44 0.25 -17.59
CA VAL A 210 5.27 -0.30 -16.24
C VAL A 210 6.58 -0.27 -15.47
N TRP A 211 6.59 0.39 -14.32
CA TRP A 211 7.79 0.56 -13.50
C TRP A 211 7.68 -0.21 -12.19
N PHE A 212 8.63 -1.10 -11.94
CA PHE A 212 8.80 -1.83 -10.67
C PHE A 212 10.13 -1.46 -10.00
N ASP A 213 10.69 -0.30 -10.34
CA ASP A 213 12.03 0.07 -9.91
C ASP A 213 12.09 0.16 -8.40
N HIS A 214 13.16 -0.38 -7.83
CA HIS A 214 13.36 -0.47 -6.38
C HIS A 214 12.28 -1.27 -5.62
N ALA A 215 11.34 -1.92 -6.31
CA ALA A 215 10.32 -2.75 -5.67
C ALA A 215 10.91 -3.98 -5.00
N ARG A 216 10.18 -4.52 -4.02
CA ARG A 216 10.60 -5.69 -3.23
C ARG A 216 9.51 -6.75 -3.21
N PHE A 217 9.82 -7.90 -3.79
CA PHE A 217 8.97 -9.07 -3.79
C PHE A 217 9.52 -10.12 -2.83
N SER A 218 8.87 -10.27 -1.67
CA SER A 218 9.36 -11.13 -0.59
C SER A 218 8.99 -12.60 -0.78
N ALA A 219 7.87 -12.87 -1.45
CA ALA A 219 7.35 -14.22 -1.67
C ALA A 219 7.24 -14.55 -3.17
N ARG A 220 6.34 -15.48 -3.52
CA ARG A 220 6.10 -15.86 -4.92
C ARG A 220 5.65 -14.65 -5.73
N THR A 221 6.23 -14.47 -6.90
CA THR A 221 5.84 -13.44 -7.87
C THR A 221 5.54 -14.11 -9.21
N ASP A 222 4.40 -13.77 -9.80
CA ASP A 222 3.92 -14.43 -11.01
C ASP A 222 3.62 -13.41 -12.11
N PHE A 223 4.40 -13.42 -13.19
CA PHE A 223 4.18 -12.67 -14.42
C PHE A 223 3.88 -13.62 -15.60
N THR A 224 3.43 -14.85 -15.32
CA THR A 224 3.17 -15.85 -16.35
C THR A 224 2.18 -15.31 -17.38
N SER A 225 2.53 -15.42 -18.66
CA SER A 225 1.71 -14.94 -19.78
C SER A 225 1.32 -13.45 -19.74
N ALA A 226 1.99 -12.63 -18.93
CA ALA A 226 1.79 -11.18 -18.95
C ALA A 226 2.25 -10.59 -20.30
N ALA A 227 1.57 -9.56 -20.78
CA ALA A 227 1.86 -8.90 -22.05
C ALA A 227 2.00 -7.38 -21.87
N PHE A 228 3.21 -6.88 -22.09
CA PHE A 228 3.54 -5.47 -21.96
C PHE A 228 3.82 -4.90 -23.36
N GLY A 229 3.01 -3.92 -23.75
CA GLY A 229 3.06 -3.26 -25.06
C GLY A 229 4.11 -2.16 -25.16
N ASP A 230 4.73 -1.78 -24.04
CA ASP A 230 5.72 -0.72 -23.95
C ASP A 230 6.85 -1.13 -22.97
N GLU A 231 7.71 -0.19 -22.61
CA GLU A 231 8.84 -0.37 -21.70
C GLU A 231 8.42 -0.91 -20.33
N VAL A 232 9.20 -1.88 -19.83
CA VAL A 232 9.06 -2.40 -18.46
C VAL A 232 10.40 -2.34 -17.77
N SER A 233 10.41 -1.76 -16.58
CA SER A 233 11.62 -1.66 -15.77
C SER A 233 11.46 -2.38 -14.43
N PHE A 234 12.47 -3.17 -14.10
CA PHE A 234 12.70 -3.84 -12.82
C PHE A 234 14.07 -3.42 -12.27
N GLU A 235 14.44 -2.15 -12.46
CA GLU A 235 15.73 -1.64 -12.03
C GLU A 235 15.86 -1.75 -10.51
N ALA A 236 16.94 -2.35 -10.03
CA ALA A 236 17.21 -2.55 -8.61
C ALA A 236 16.10 -3.29 -7.84
N THR A 237 15.19 -3.99 -8.52
CA THR A 237 14.12 -4.78 -7.91
C THR A 237 14.68 -6.01 -7.21
N GLY A 238 14.12 -6.34 -6.04
CA GLY A 238 14.49 -7.54 -5.27
C GLY A 238 13.44 -8.64 -5.38
N PHE A 239 13.82 -9.78 -5.96
CA PHE A 239 13.01 -11.00 -6.03
C PHE A 239 13.54 -12.03 -5.01
N ALA A 240 12.91 -12.11 -3.84
CA ALA A 240 13.32 -13.03 -2.78
C ALA A 240 12.76 -14.44 -2.98
N GLY A 241 11.48 -14.54 -3.40
CA GLY A 241 10.80 -15.81 -3.63
C GLY A 241 10.89 -16.31 -5.08
N ARG A 242 10.12 -17.37 -5.37
CA ARG A 242 9.99 -17.93 -6.72
C ARG A 242 9.33 -16.92 -7.65
N THR A 243 10.02 -16.56 -8.73
CA THR A 243 9.55 -15.58 -9.71
C THR A 243 9.36 -16.23 -11.07
N LEU A 244 8.18 -16.07 -11.65
CA LEU A 244 7.82 -16.68 -12.93
C LEU A 244 7.60 -15.59 -13.97
N PHE A 245 8.33 -15.66 -15.07
CA PHE A 245 8.14 -14.86 -16.28
C PHE A 245 7.77 -15.76 -17.48
N SER A 246 7.37 -17.00 -17.24
CA SER A 246 7.17 -17.98 -18.29
C SER A 246 6.07 -17.53 -19.26
N GLY A 247 6.38 -17.58 -20.56
CA GLY A 247 5.48 -17.12 -21.62
C GLY A 247 5.16 -15.61 -21.62
N SER A 248 5.81 -14.80 -20.78
CA SER A 248 5.61 -13.35 -20.78
C SER A 248 6.13 -12.71 -22.08
N ARG A 249 5.49 -11.62 -22.50
CA ARG A 249 5.80 -10.91 -23.74
C ARG A 249 6.03 -9.44 -23.44
N PHE A 250 7.20 -8.94 -23.80
CA PHE A 250 7.58 -7.54 -23.73
C PHE A 250 7.76 -7.04 -25.17
N ALA A 251 6.99 -6.05 -25.60
CA ALA A 251 7.10 -5.50 -26.95
C ALA A 251 8.39 -4.67 -27.12
N ALA A 252 8.83 -4.01 -26.06
CA ALA A 252 10.07 -3.24 -25.99
C ALA A 252 11.19 -4.02 -25.28
N GLY A 253 12.31 -3.35 -25.01
CA GLY A 253 13.34 -3.85 -24.10
C GLY A 253 12.83 -3.91 -22.67
N VAL A 254 13.32 -4.87 -21.89
CA VAL A 254 13.02 -4.99 -20.46
C VAL A 254 14.30 -4.83 -19.63
N LEU A 255 14.23 -3.95 -18.64
CA LEU A 255 15.37 -3.60 -17.79
C LEU A 255 15.33 -4.41 -16.50
N PHE A 256 16.36 -5.18 -16.23
CA PHE A 256 16.64 -5.86 -14.96
C PHE A 256 17.96 -5.36 -14.35
N THR A 257 18.38 -4.15 -14.72
CA THR A 257 19.62 -3.53 -14.28
C THR A 257 19.68 -3.50 -12.75
N ARG A 258 20.77 -4.02 -12.16
CA ARG A 258 20.96 -4.14 -10.70
C ARG A 258 19.89 -4.96 -9.95
N ALA A 259 19.00 -5.67 -10.64
CA ALA A 259 18.00 -6.54 -10.03
C ALA A 259 18.64 -7.68 -9.23
N ARG A 260 17.94 -8.19 -8.21
CA ARG A 260 18.44 -9.26 -7.33
C ARG A 260 17.50 -10.45 -7.32
N PHE A 261 17.94 -11.58 -7.84
CA PHE A 261 17.20 -12.84 -7.81
C PHE A 261 17.77 -13.77 -6.73
N SER A 262 17.14 -13.76 -5.55
CA SER A 262 17.52 -14.66 -4.46
C SER A 262 16.85 -16.03 -4.57
N GLY A 263 15.59 -16.06 -5.02
CA GLY A 263 14.83 -17.28 -5.25
C GLY A 263 15.02 -17.89 -6.65
N PRO A 264 14.23 -18.94 -6.98
CA PRO A 264 14.13 -19.46 -8.33
C PRO A 264 13.54 -18.41 -9.29
N ALA A 265 14.04 -18.39 -10.52
CA ALA A 265 13.55 -17.53 -11.59
C ALA A 265 13.30 -18.38 -12.84
N ASP A 266 12.13 -18.23 -13.46
CA ASP A 266 11.75 -18.98 -14.65
C ASP A 266 11.41 -18.03 -15.80
N PHE A 267 12.28 -17.96 -16.80
CA PHE A 267 12.08 -17.17 -18.03
C PHE A 267 11.70 -18.03 -19.24
N THR A 268 11.22 -19.27 -19.03
CA THR A 268 10.90 -20.20 -20.12
C THR A 268 9.85 -19.60 -21.07
N GLY A 269 10.23 -19.40 -22.33
CA GLY A 269 9.34 -18.81 -23.34
C GLY A 269 9.05 -17.32 -23.16
N ALA A 270 9.76 -16.63 -22.26
CA ALA A 270 9.70 -15.18 -22.17
C ALA A 270 10.33 -14.54 -23.43
N THR A 271 9.71 -13.47 -23.94
CA THR A 271 10.16 -12.78 -25.16
C THR A 271 10.22 -11.28 -24.95
N ALA A 272 11.28 -10.63 -25.45
CA ALA A 272 11.49 -9.19 -25.41
C ALA A 272 12.31 -8.75 -26.63
N ALA A 273 12.29 -7.47 -26.99
CA ALA A 273 13.24 -6.92 -27.97
C ALA A 273 14.70 -7.03 -27.48
N GLY A 274 14.88 -6.94 -26.17
CA GLY A 274 16.16 -7.17 -25.49
C GLY A 274 15.94 -7.30 -23.99
N PHE A 275 16.77 -8.11 -23.34
CA PHE A 275 16.84 -8.20 -21.88
C PHE A 275 18.14 -7.55 -21.42
N ASP A 276 18.07 -6.59 -20.51
CA ASP A 276 19.24 -5.99 -19.87
C ASP A 276 19.37 -6.45 -18.42
N PHE A 277 20.34 -7.30 -18.12
CA PHE A 277 20.67 -7.74 -16.76
C PHE A 277 21.96 -7.08 -16.23
N THR A 278 22.32 -5.90 -16.72
CA THR A 278 23.57 -5.21 -16.32
C THR A 278 23.62 -5.02 -14.81
N GLY A 279 24.65 -5.59 -14.17
CA GLY A 279 24.84 -5.52 -12.72
C GLY A 279 23.81 -6.29 -11.88
N ALA A 280 22.92 -7.08 -12.51
CA ALA A 280 22.01 -7.96 -11.81
C ALA A 280 22.78 -9.01 -11.00
N ARG A 281 22.19 -9.47 -9.90
CA ARG A 281 22.80 -10.42 -8.98
C ARG A 281 21.88 -11.60 -8.75
N VAL A 282 22.46 -12.80 -8.75
CA VAL A 282 21.75 -14.05 -8.53
C VAL A 282 22.44 -14.84 -7.43
N ARG A 283 21.68 -15.54 -6.58
CA ARG A 283 22.29 -16.42 -5.57
C ARG A 283 22.79 -17.72 -6.22
N THR A 284 24.02 -18.12 -5.96
CA THR A 284 24.67 -19.30 -6.57
C THR A 284 24.32 -20.64 -5.89
N ASP A 285 23.23 -20.72 -5.14
CA ASP A 285 22.80 -21.98 -4.49
C ASP A 285 22.46 -23.04 -5.54
N ALA A 286 23.21 -24.15 -5.52
CA ALA A 286 23.12 -25.25 -6.48
C ALA A 286 21.75 -25.96 -6.49
N ARG A 287 20.90 -25.75 -5.47
CA ARG A 287 19.55 -26.35 -5.41
C ARG A 287 18.47 -25.50 -6.07
N VAL A 288 18.78 -24.25 -6.43
CA VAL A 288 17.82 -23.33 -7.02
C VAL A 288 17.91 -23.41 -8.55
N VAL A 289 16.95 -24.11 -9.16
CA VAL A 289 16.83 -24.18 -10.62
C VAL A 289 16.37 -22.81 -11.14
N ARG A 290 17.06 -22.32 -12.17
CA ARG A 290 16.70 -21.09 -12.88
C ARG A 290 16.82 -21.29 -14.38
N THR A 291 15.90 -20.71 -15.13
CA THR A 291 15.97 -20.60 -16.59
C THR A 291 16.16 -19.14 -16.93
N TRP A 292 17.08 -18.83 -17.84
CA TRP A 292 17.38 -17.46 -18.26
C TRP A 292 17.05 -17.30 -19.74
N PRO A 293 16.77 -16.07 -20.22
CA PRO A 293 16.61 -15.83 -21.65
C PRO A 293 17.86 -16.24 -22.43
N PRO A 294 17.73 -16.58 -23.73
CA PRO A 294 18.88 -16.94 -24.57
C PRO A 294 19.99 -15.87 -24.51
N GLY A 295 21.25 -16.32 -24.41
CA GLY A 295 22.42 -15.43 -24.29
C GLY A 295 22.76 -14.98 -22.87
N TRP A 296 21.90 -15.24 -21.88
CA TRP A 296 22.15 -14.91 -20.48
C TRP A 296 22.40 -16.16 -19.64
N ALA A 297 23.44 -16.11 -18.82
CA ALA A 297 23.74 -17.10 -17.79
C ALA A 297 24.43 -16.40 -16.60
N PRO A 298 24.35 -16.96 -15.38
CA PRO A 298 25.12 -16.45 -14.25
C PRO A 298 26.62 -16.47 -14.58
N GLY A 299 27.29 -15.33 -14.37
CA GLY A 299 28.74 -15.26 -14.42
C GLY A 299 29.41 -15.93 -13.22
N GLU A 300 30.75 -15.89 -13.17
CA GLU A 300 31.50 -16.44 -12.04
C GLU A 300 31.12 -15.77 -10.72
N PRO A 301 31.04 -16.54 -9.61
CA PRO A 301 30.78 -15.97 -8.30
C PRO A 301 31.86 -14.94 -7.93
N GLN A 302 31.47 -13.69 -7.68
CA GLN A 302 32.41 -12.72 -7.13
C GLN A 302 32.80 -13.13 -5.71
N PRO A 303 34.10 -13.17 -5.36
CA PRO A 303 34.52 -13.48 -4.00
C PRO A 303 33.92 -12.47 -3.03
N PRO A 304 33.57 -12.89 -1.81
CA PRO A 304 32.98 -11.97 -0.84
C PRO A 304 33.97 -10.83 -0.56
N ARG A 305 33.45 -9.63 -0.30
CA ARG A 305 34.27 -8.42 -0.09
C ARG A 305 35.31 -8.55 1.04
N TRP A 306 35.15 -9.52 1.95
CA TRP A 306 36.09 -9.80 3.03
C TRP A 306 37.18 -10.82 2.68
N ALA A 307 37.11 -11.50 1.52
CA ALA A 307 38.10 -12.50 1.11
C ALA A 307 39.50 -11.92 0.84
N GLY A 308 39.62 -10.59 0.71
CA GLY A 308 40.90 -9.89 0.65
C GLY A 308 41.49 -9.51 2.02
N PHE A 309 40.77 -9.75 3.13
CA PHE A 309 41.28 -9.52 4.48
C PHE A 309 41.81 -10.83 5.05
N THR A 310 43.03 -11.19 4.68
CA THR A 310 43.80 -12.17 5.45
C THR A 310 44.15 -11.55 6.81
N ARG A 311 43.88 -12.29 7.91
CA ARG A 311 44.28 -11.89 9.27
C ARG A 311 45.79 -11.60 9.26
N ALA A 312 46.16 -10.36 9.61
CA ALA A 312 47.52 -9.99 9.99
C ALA A 312 47.82 -10.50 11.40
#